data_AF-E2BK29-F1
#
_entry.id   AF-E2BK29-F1
#
_cell.length_a   1.000
_cell.length_b   1.000
_cell.length_c   1.000
_cell.angle_alpha   90.00
_cell.angle_beta   90.00
_cell.angle_gamma   90.00
#
_symmetry.space_group_name_H-M   'P 1'
#
loop_
_entity.id
_entity.type
_entity.pdbx_description
1 polymer ?
#
loop_
_entity_poly.entity_id
_entity_poly.type
_entity_poly.pdbx_seq_one_letter_code
_entity_poly.pdbx_strand_id
1 'polypeptide(L)'
;MQLITLLVVLMCVRTKNVEIDPLKTIIWGPGLQPAEITMRARYIFLQLIDVHGKNLTESPGENTVTGLVQGQSFNDLPCRIWTQLFDCKDGSFILRYKVFNTCLNIKIKVKIKGKELPMEMLDTLSVQGNTDLPWENKVEQLFWRGRDSRKERLDLIDISRKHPKLFNVSITNFFFFKDKIDKYGPGQSHVSFFDFFKYKYQLNIDGTVATYRFPYLLAGDSLVFKQESKYYEFFYKDLTSGLHYVPVKSDLSDLVEKIQWAKEHDEDGLKIAKSARQFARDNLLPRDILCYYTTLFHEWSKRLKSKVKVLNNMEEVPQPSHSCQCHLSNLNLKDEL
;
A
#
# COMPACT_ATOMS: atom_id res chain seq x y z
N MET A 1 -62.82 31.06 33.71
CA MET A 1 -62.29 31.40 32.37
C MET A 1 -60.82 31.02 32.34
N GLN A 2 -60.50 30.07 31.46
CA GLN A 2 -59.20 29.72 30.85
C GLN A 2 -58.02 29.28 31.75
N LEU A 3 -57.80 27.94 31.75
CA LEU A 3 -56.52 27.28 32.00
C LEU A 3 -55.54 27.62 30.85
N ILE A 4 -54.32 28.02 31.20
CA ILE A 4 -53.19 28.14 30.27
C ILE A 4 -52.39 26.83 30.35
N THR A 5 -52.45 26.02 29.31
CA THR A 5 -51.64 24.81 29.15
C THR A 5 -50.33 25.18 28.46
N LEU A 6 -49.22 25.17 29.21
CA LEU A 6 -47.87 25.36 28.67
C LEU A 6 -47.38 24.01 28.08
N LEU A 7 -47.42 23.86 26.76
CA LEU A 7 -46.89 22.69 26.08
C LEU A 7 -45.39 22.90 25.81
N VAL A 8 -44.53 22.32 26.66
CA VAL A 8 -43.08 22.25 26.41
C VAL A 8 -42.83 21.14 25.39
N VAL A 9 -42.58 21.51 24.14
CA VAL A 9 -42.15 20.59 23.09
C VAL A 9 -40.66 20.27 23.33
N LEU A 10 -40.38 19.14 23.97
CA LEU A 10 -39.07 18.51 23.91
C LEU A 10 -38.86 18.00 22.47
N MET A 11 -38.18 18.77 21.63
CA MET A 11 -37.61 18.22 20.41
C MET A 11 -36.44 17.30 20.80
N CYS A 12 -36.71 15.99 20.90
CA CYS A 12 -35.66 14.98 20.85
C CYS A 12 -34.92 15.13 19.51
N VAL A 13 -33.74 15.74 19.53
CA VAL A 13 -32.78 15.64 18.44
C VAL A 13 -32.35 14.17 18.37
N ARG A 14 -32.99 13.39 17.50
CA ARG A 14 -32.51 12.06 17.13
C ARG A 14 -31.16 12.24 16.43
N THR A 15 -30.07 12.00 17.15
CA THR A 15 -28.78 11.73 16.53
C THR A 15 -28.91 10.43 15.74
N LYS A 16 -29.09 10.53 14.42
CA LYS A 16 -29.00 9.36 13.54
C LYS A 16 -27.57 8.84 13.69
N ASN A 17 -27.42 7.68 14.33
CA ASN A 17 -26.13 7.03 14.47
C ASN A 17 -25.79 6.38 13.13
N VAL A 18 -25.29 7.18 12.17
CA VAL A 18 -24.94 6.70 10.83
C VAL A 18 -23.67 5.85 10.95
N GLU A 19 -23.75 4.62 10.46
CA GLU A 19 -22.64 3.66 10.45
C GLU A 19 -21.80 3.87 9.18
N ILE A 20 -20.60 4.44 9.37
CA ILE A 20 -19.67 4.80 8.29
C ILE A 20 -18.73 3.62 8.06
N ASP A 21 -18.48 3.29 6.79
CA ASP A 21 -17.46 2.31 6.39
C ASP A 21 -16.15 3.04 6.06
N PRO A 22 -15.11 2.94 6.91
CA PRO A 22 -13.85 3.63 6.68
C PRO A 22 -13.12 3.09 5.43
N LEU A 23 -13.31 1.82 5.05
CA LEU A 23 -12.63 1.23 3.90
C LEU A 23 -13.21 1.68 2.56
N LYS A 24 -14.46 2.16 2.56
CA LYS A 24 -15.13 2.68 1.36
C LYS A 24 -15.04 4.20 1.25
N THR A 25 -14.62 4.89 2.32
CA THR A 25 -14.48 6.35 2.30
C THR A 25 -13.51 6.78 1.21
N ILE A 26 -13.94 7.71 0.35
CA ILE A 26 -13.11 8.21 -0.75
C ILE A 26 -12.21 9.31 -0.20
N ILE A 27 -10.92 9.26 -0.53
CA ILE A 27 -9.94 10.27 -0.14
C ILE A 27 -9.19 10.71 -1.39
N TRP A 28 -9.08 12.02 -1.61
CA TRP A 28 -8.37 12.57 -2.76
C TRP A 28 -7.79 13.95 -2.45
N GLY A 29 -6.98 14.48 -3.35
CA GLY A 29 -6.54 15.87 -3.31
C GLY A 29 -5.03 16.04 -3.31
N PRO A 30 -4.57 17.26 -3.65
CA PRO A 30 -3.15 17.57 -3.82
C PRO A 30 -2.32 17.40 -2.55
N GLY A 31 -2.95 17.47 -1.37
CA GLY A 31 -2.25 17.29 -0.10
C GLY A 31 -1.78 15.86 0.18
N LEU A 32 -2.24 14.86 -0.59
CA LEU A 32 -1.80 13.47 -0.48
C LEU A 32 -0.43 13.21 -1.14
N GLN A 33 0.01 14.12 -2.02
CA GLN A 33 1.31 14.04 -2.72
C GLN A 33 2.21 15.20 -2.28
N PRO A 34 2.67 15.19 -1.01
CA PRO A 34 3.47 16.29 -0.47
C PRO A 34 4.80 16.53 -1.19
N ALA A 35 5.31 15.53 -1.92
CA ALA A 35 6.55 15.59 -2.68
C ALA A 35 6.38 16.31 -4.04
N GLU A 36 5.18 16.26 -4.62
CA GLU A 36 4.91 16.82 -5.97
C GLU A 36 4.39 18.26 -5.90
N ILE A 37 3.97 18.73 -4.72
CA ILE A 37 3.21 19.97 -4.57
C ILE A 37 3.81 20.91 -3.51
N THR A 38 4.31 22.06 -3.96
CA THR A 38 4.96 23.12 -3.15
C THR A 38 4.02 24.24 -2.70
N MET A 39 2.73 23.93 -2.48
CA MET A 39 1.77 24.93 -1.97
C MET A 39 2.01 25.25 -0.49
N ARG A 40 1.87 26.54 -0.12
CA ARG A 40 1.92 27.00 1.29
C ARG A 40 0.85 26.37 2.19
N ALA A 41 -0.27 25.94 1.62
CA ALA A 41 -1.30 25.17 2.30
C ALA A 41 -1.76 24.06 1.37
N ARG A 42 -1.90 22.86 1.91
CA ARG A 42 -2.22 21.63 1.19
C ARG A 42 -3.58 21.12 1.67
N TYR A 43 -4.35 20.53 0.75
CA TYR A 43 -5.74 20.13 0.99
C TYR A 43 -5.95 18.67 0.63
N ILE A 44 -6.61 17.96 1.52
CA ILE A 44 -7.06 16.58 1.36
C ILE A 44 -8.57 16.61 1.55
N PHE A 45 -9.29 15.99 0.61
CA PHE A 45 -10.73 15.90 0.59
C PHE A 45 -11.15 14.48 0.96
N LEU A 46 -12.23 14.38 1.72
CA LEU A 46 -12.81 13.11 2.13
C LEU A 46 -14.30 13.11 1.83
N GLN A 47 -14.81 12.01 1.27
CA GLN A 47 -16.24 11.75 1.12
C GLN A 47 -16.57 10.49 1.92
N LEU A 48 -17.35 10.66 2.99
CA LEU A 48 -17.76 9.53 3.81
C LEU A 48 -18.79 8.67 3.07
N ILE A 49 -18.62 7.35 3.19
CA ILE A 49 -19.50 6.34 2.61
C ILE A 49 -20.03 5.44 3.73
N ASP A 50 -21.32 5.14 3.69
CA ASP A 50 -21.96 4.23 4.65
C ASP A 50 -21.64 2.75 4.33
N VAL A 51 -22.03 1.85 5.25
CA VAL A 51 -21.85 0.40 5.06
C VAL A 51 -22.54 -0.15 3.81
N HIS A 52 -23.59 0.53 3.33
CA HIS A 52 -24.33 0.17 2.12
C HIS A 52 -23.68 0.70 0.84
N GLY A 53 -22.58 1.45 0.93
CA GLY A 53 -21.86 1.99 -0.22
C GLY A 53 -22.45 3.31 -0.76
N LYS A 54 -23.30 4.00 0.00
CA LYS A 54 -23.87 5.29 -0.37
C LYS A 54 -23.10 6.44 0.28
N ASN A 55 -22.89 7.51 -0.48
CA ASN A 55 -22.33 8.75 0.05
C ASN A 55 -23.24 9.33 1.13
N LEU A 56 -22.64 9.70 2.27
CA LEU A 56 -23.33 10.52 3.25
C LEU A 56 -23.64 11.88 2.61
N THR A 57 -24.82 12.41 2.92
CA THR A 57 -25.30 13.72 2.45
C THR A 57 -25.51 14.71 3.60
N GLU A 58 -25.22 14.29 4.83
CA GLU A 58 -25.36 15.08 6.05
C GLU A 58 -24.11 14.88 6.91
N SER A 59 -23.75 15.89 7.70
CA SER A 59 -22.64 15.76 8.65
C SER A 59 -22.95 14.71 9.72
N PRO A 60 -22.03 13.76 9.98
CA PRO A 60 -22.18 12.76 11.03
C PRO A 60 -21.93 13.31 12.45
N GLY A 61 -21.61 14.60 12.60
CA GLY A 61 -21.35 15.26 13.88
C GLY A 61 -19.87 15.50 14.18
N GLU A 62 -19.61 16.31 15.20
CA GLU A 62 -18.26 16.71 15.61
C GLU A 62 -17.40 15.52 16.08
N ASN A 63 -16.08 15.62 15.88
CA ASN A 63 -15.10 14.57 16.21
C ASN A 63 -15.25 13.23 15.48
N THR A 64 -16.14 13.14 14.48
CA THR A 64 -16.27 11.94 13.65
C THR A 64 -15.01 11.71 12.81
N VAL A 65 -14.41 12.76 12.27
CA VAL A 65 -13.18 12.70 11.50
C VAL A 65 -12.09 13.46 12.25
N THR A 66 -10.88 12.91 12.32
CA THR A 66 -9.71 13.60 12.85
C THR A 66 -8.54 13.42 11.91
N GLY A 67 -7.84 14.50 11.58
CA GLY A 67 -6.64 14.46 10.74
C GLY A 67 -5.40 14.86 11.55
N LEU A 68 -4.34 14.07 11.43
CA LEU A 68 -3.03 14.35 12.00
C LEU A 68 -1.98 14.27 10.88
N VAL A 69 -1.13 15.28 10.80
CA VAL A 69 -0.02 15.30 9.84
C VAL A 69 1.26 15.52 10.62
N GLN A 70 2.21 14.60 10.45
CA GLN A 70 3.51 14.60 11.11
C GLN A 70 4.61 14.44 10.06
N GLY A 71 5.82 14.86 10.40
CA GLY A 71 7.00 14.65 9.57
C GLY A 71 8.25 15.09 10.30
N GLN A 72 9.40 14.88 9.68
CA GLN A 72 10.72 15.13 10.27
C GLN A 72 11.49 16.17 9.46
N SER A 73 12.23 17.03 10.14
CA SER A 73 13.21 17.92 9.51
C SER A 73 14.51 17.17 9.20
N PHE A 74 15.45 17.81 8.50
CA PHE A 74 16.78 17.23 8.21
C PHE A 74 17.59 16.81 9.45
N ASN A 75 17.23 17.31 10.64
CA ASN A 75 17.90 16.98 11.90
C ASN A 75 17.08 15.99 12.76
N ASP A 76 16.18 15.21 12.16
CA ASP A 76 15.26 14.27 12.82
C ASP A 76 14.28 14.89 13.84
N LEU A 77 14.24 16.22 13.95
CA LEU A 77 13.28 16.92 14.81
C LEU A 77 11.89 16.96 14.18
N PRO A 78 10.81 16.87 14.97
CA PRO A 78 9.44 17.00 14.47
C PRO A 78 9.21 18.33 13.74
N CYS A 79 8.63 18.27 12.55
CA CYS A 79 8.30 19.48 11.79
C CYS A 79 7.20 20.30 12.46
N ARG A 80 7.28 21.61 12.30
CA ARG A 80 6.17 22.50 12.65
C ARG A 80 5.13 22.41 11.54
N ILE A 81 4.06 21.66 11.81
CA ILE A 81 2.93 21.46 10.89
C ILE A 81 1.67 21.95 11.59
N TRP A 82 0.93 22.84 10.93
CA TRP A 82 -0.40 23.24 11.37
C TRP A 82 -1.44 22.48 10.56
N THR A 83 -2.45 21.93 11.24
CA THR A 83 -3.52 21.14 10.64
C THR A 83 -4.87 21.75 11.02
N GLN A 84 -5.82 21.69 10.09
CA GLN A 84 -7.17 22.17 10.26
C GLN A 84 -8.14 21.25 9.51
N LEU A 85 -9.23 20.87 10.15
CA LEU A 85 -10.27 20.05 9.55
C LEU A 85 -11.55 20.87 9.39
N PHE A 86 -12.15 20.82 8.21
CA PHE A 86 -13.43 21.43 7.89
C PHE A 86 -14.47 20.36 7.60
N ASP A 87 -15.67 20.52 8.13
CA ASP A 87 -16.85 19.72 7.84
C ASP A 87 -17.75 20.54 6.91
N CYS A 88 -17.93 20.06 5.68
CA CYS A 88 -18.72 20.74 4.64
C CYS A 88 -20.23 20.62 4.86
N LYS A 89 -20.67 19.88 5.88
CA LYS A 89 -22.08 19.63 6.24
C LYS A 89 -22.88 18.80 5.25
N ASP A 90 -22.24 18.27 4.22
CA ASP A 90 -22.80 17.40 3.19
C ASP A 90 -22.25 15.97 3.25
N GLY A 91 -21.58 15.58 4.34
CA GLY A 91 -20.91 14.28 4.47
C GLY A 91 -19.47 14.27 3.92
N SER A 92 -18.98 15.39 3.37
CA SER A 92 -17.60 15.58 2.98
C SER A 92 -16.79 16.42 3.98
N PHE A 93 -15.47 16.21 4.00
CA PHE A 93 -14.53 16.90 4.89
C PHE A 93 -13.32 17.39 4.11
N ILE A 94 -12.73 18.50 4.59
CA ILE A 94 -11.48 19.05 4.04
C ILE A 94 -10.44 19.08 5.16
N LEU A 95 -9.39 18.28 5.04
CA LEU A 95 -8.20 18.36 5.86
C LEU A 95 -7.19 19.28 5.19
N ARG A 96 -6.94 20.42 5.79
CA ARG A 96 -5.95 21.40 5.38
C ARG A 96 -4.74 21.31 6.29
N TYR A 97 -3.54 21.30 5.72
CA TYR A 97 -2.32 21.42 6.51
C TYR A 97 -1.30 22.35 5.88
N LYS A 98 -0.47 22.97 6.73
CA LYS A 98 0.60 23.90 6.37
C LYS A 98 1.87 23.49 7.07
N VAL A 99 2.94 23.36 6.29
CA VAL A 99 4.28 23.08 6.78
C VAL A 99 5.05 24.40 6.83
N PHE A 100 5.73 24.68 7.94
CA PHE A 100 6.45 25.96 8.14
C PHE A 100 7.95 25.86 7.85
N ASN A 101 8.48 24.65 7.70
CA ASN A 101 9.87 24.34 7.42
C ASN A 101 9.96 23.17 6.43
N THR A 102 11.09 22.99 5.75
CA THR A 102 11.29 21.79 4.92
C THR A 102 11.13 20.55 5.79
N CYS A 103 10.32 19.60 5.30
CA CYS A 103 9.88 18.45 6.05
C CYS A 103 9.90 17.21 5.16
N LEU A 104 10.62 16.19 5.63
CA LEU A 104 10.77 14.87 5.04
C LEU A 104 9.83 13.89 5.75
N ASN A 105 9.59 12.74 5.12
CA ASN A 105 8.82 11.63 5.70
C ASN A 105 7.44 12.07 6.24
N ILE A 106 6.71 12.91 5.49
CA ILE A 106 5.39 13.40 5.92
C ILE A 106 4.42 12.21 6.00
N LYS A 107 4.01 11.86 7.22
CA LYS A 107 2.97 10.87 7.52
C LYS A 107 1.64 11.59 7.76
N ILE A 108 0.66 11.28 6.92
CA ILE A 108 -0.71 11.79 7.05
C ILE A 108 -1.55 10.67 7.64
N LYS A 109 -2.23 10.94 8.75
CA LYS A 109 -3.12 9.99 9.44
C LYS A 109 -4.50 10.60 9.51
N VAL A 110 -5.49 9.96 8.90
CA VAL A 110 -6.89 10.32 9.10
C VAL A 110 -7.53 9.22 9.93
N LYS A 111 -8.36 9.58 10.90
CA LYS A 111 -9.18 8.63 11.65
C LYS A 111 -10.65 8.97 11.48
N ILE A 112 -11.48 7.95 11.37
CA ILE A 112 -12.94 8.03 11.40
C ILE A 112 -13.43 7.28 12.63
N LYS A 113 -14.18 7.96 13.52
CA LYS A 113 -14.64 7.44 14.81
C LYS A 113 -13.52 6.75 15.61
N GLY A 114 -12.32 7.35 15.60
CA GLY A 114 -11.13 6.82 16.28
C GLY A 114 -10.38 5.70 15.55
N LYS A 115 -10.94 5.14 14.47
CA LYS A 115 -10.28 4.13 13.64
C LYS A 115 -9.48 4.78 12.51
N GLU A 116 -8.20 4.44 12.38
CA GLU A 116 -7.31 4.99 11.35
C GLU A 116 -7.74 4.51 9.95
N LEU A 117 -7.85 5.46 9.02
CA LEU A 117 -8.01 5.19 7.61
C LEU A 117 -6.67 4.70 7.06
N PRO A 118 -6.63 3.55 6.38
CA PRO A 118 -5.46 3.15 5.63
C PRO A 118 -5.36 4.08 4.41
N MET A 119 -4.71 5.25 4.56
CA MET A 119 -4.20 6.01 3.43
C MET A 119 -2.91 5.33 2.97
N GLU A 120 -3.05 4.14 2.40
CA GLU A 120 -1.92 3.38 1.89
C GLU A 120 -1.84 3.61 0.38
N MET A 121 -1.19 4.70 -0.04
CA MET A 121 -0.53 4.68 -1.34
C MET A 121 0.62 3.69 -1.21
N LEU A 122 0.38 2.45 -1.61
CA LEU A 122 1.41 1.42 -1.61
C LEU A 122 2.34 1.68 -2.79
N ASP A 123 3.43 2.38 -2.51
CA ASP A 123 4.54 2.57 -3.42
C ASP A 123 5.85 2.13 -2.76
N THR A 124 6.90 1.97 -3.58
CA THR A 124 8.24 1.54 -3.18
C THR A 124 8.85 2.43 -2.08
N LEU A 125 8.60 3.76 -2.10
CA LEU A 125 9.10 4.72 -1.11
C LEU A 125 8.31 4.61 0.20
N SER A 126 6.99 4.49 0.11
CA SER A 126 6.10 4.31 1.25
C SER A 126 6.42 3.04 2.03
N VAL A 127 6.77 1.94 1.34
CA VAL A 127 7.26 0.71 2.01
C VAL A 127 8.55 0.99 2.77
N GLN A 128 9.52 1.62 2.13
CA GLN A 128 10.84 1.88 2.73
C GLN A 128 10.76 2.80 3.96
N GLY A 129 9.84 3.76 3.97
CA GLY A 129 9.63 4.69 5.08
C GLY A 129 8.79 4.15 6.24
N ASN A 130 8.28 2.92 6.15
CA ASN A 130 7.43 2.30 7.17
C ASN A 130 7.93 0.91 7.61
N THR A 131 9.23 0.67 7.48
CA THR A 131 9.91 -0.47 8.12
C THR A 131 10.45 -0.02 9.49
N ASP A 132 9.60 -0.01 10.51
CA ASP A 132 9.91 0.61 11.81
C ASP A 132 10.76 -0.29 12.74
N LEU A 133 10.97 -1.57 12.40
CA LEU A 133 11.57 -2.58 13.27
C LEU A 133 12.95 -3.03 12.76
N PRO A 134 14.04 -2.86 13.55
CA PRO A 134 15.36 -3.37 13.21
C PRO A 134 15.36 -4.90 12.99
N TRP A 135 16.26 -5.38 12.13
CA TRP A 135 16.33 -6.79 11.73
C TRP A 135 16.39 -7.76 12.92
N GLU A 136 17.17 -7.41 13.94
CA GLU A 136 17.42 -8.19 15.15
C GLU A 136 16.16 -8.37 15.99
N ASN A 137 15.21 -7.42 15.88
CA ASN A 137 13.97 -7.41 16.63
C ASN A 137 12.79 -7.99 15.85
N LYS A 138 12.97 -8.34 14.56
CA LYS A 138 11.91 -8.95 13.75
C LYS A 138 11.60 -10.36 14.19
N VAL A 139 10.33 -10.75 14.08
CA VAL A 139 9.86 -12.09 14.40
C VAL A 139 10.43 -13.10 13.40
N GLU A 140 11.10 -14.15 13.89
CA GLU A 140 11.73 -15.19 13.07
C GLU A 140 10.74 -16.23 12.53
N GLN A 141 9.70 -15.76 11.86
CA GLN A 141 8.71 -16.58 11.20
C GLN A 141 8.49 -16.13 9.76
N LEU A 142 8.12 -17.07 8.91
CA LEU A 142 7.59 -16.77 7.59
C LEU A 142 6.18 -16.23 7.70
N PHE A 143 6.00 -15.00 7.22
CA PHE A 143 4.72 -14.33 7.19
C PHE A 143 4.13 -14.30 5.79
N TRP A 144 2.83 -14.58 5.70
CA TRP A 144 2.09 -14.45 4.46
C TRP A 144 0.60 -14.26 4.70
N ARG A 145 -0.02 -13.35 3.94
CA ARG A 145 -1.48 -13.21 3.85
C ARG A 145 -1.86 -13.05 2.38
N GLY A 146 -2.86 -13.82 1.93
CA GLY A 146 -3.34 -13.72 0.57
C GLY A 146 -4.57 -14.56 0.29
N ARG A 147 -5.15 -14.37 -0.90
CA ARG A 147 -6.30 -15.15 -1.37
C ARG A 147 -5.89 -16.52 -1.88
N ASP A 148 -6.87 -17.41 -1.93
CA ASP A 148 -6.81 -18.78 -2.44
C ASP A 148 -6.65 -18.90 -3.97
N SER A 149 -6.00 -17.96 -4.65
CA SER A 149 -5.94 -17.93 -6.12
C SER A 149 -5.07 -19.01 -6.77
N ARG A 150 -4.55 -19.97 -5.99
CA ARG A 150 -3.73 -21.09 -6.46
C ARG A 150 -3.74 -22.25 -5.47
N LYS A 151 -3.51 -23.47 -5.96
CA LYS A 151 -3.45 -24.68 -5.13
C LYS A 151 -2.26 -24.63 -4.16
N GLU A 152 -1.10 -24.17 -4.62
CA GLU A 152 0.13 -24.06 -3.84
C GLU A 152 -0.04 -23.12 -2.64
N ARG A 153 -0.96 -22.15 -2.72
CA ARG A 153 -1.32 -21.30 -1.57
C ARG A 153 -2.13 -22.06 -0.51
N LEU A 154 -2.88 -23.08 -0.90
CA LEU A 154 -3.54 -24.00 0.03
C LEU A 154 -2.53 -25.00 0.61
N ASP A 155 -1.62 -25.51 -0.21
CA ASP A 155 -0.54 -26.41 0.22
C ASP A 155 0.37 -25.71 1.26
N LEU A 156 0.61 -24.40 1.13
CA LEU A 156 1.28 -23.57 2.14
C LEU A 156 0.59 -23.64 3.52
N ILE A 157 -0.75 -23.70 3.57
CA ILE A 157 -1.48 -23.84 4.84
C ILE A 157 -1.24 -25.21 5.46
N ASP A 158 -1.24 -26.28 4.65
CA ASP A 158 -0.92 -27.63 5.11
C ASP A 158 0.53 -27.73 5.63
N ILE A 159 1.49 -27.09 4.96
CA ILE A 159 2.90 -26.99 5.40
C ILE A 159 2.98 -26.21 6.73
N SER A 160 2.33 -25.06 6.81
CA SER A 160 2.36 -24.20 8.00
C SER A 160 1.81 -24.91 9.24
N ARG A 161 0.72 -25.67 9.10
CA ARG A 161 0.11 -26.42 10.22
C ARG A 161 1.02 -27.52 10.76
N LYS A 162 1.88 -28.10 9.92
CA LYS A 162 2.90 -29.08 10.35
C LYS A 162 4.08 -28.42 11.08
N HIS A 163 4.34 -27.14 10.82
CA HIS A 163 5.47 -26.40 11.37
C HIS A 163 5.05 -25.05 12.01
N PRO A 164 4.14 -25.05 13.00
CA PRO A 164 3.49 -23.82 13.49
C PRO A 164 4.46 -22.80 14.11
N LYS A 165 5.65 -23.23 14.56
CA LYS A 165 6.69 -22.35 15.08
C LYS A 165 7.39 -21.53 13.99
N LEU A 166 7.43 -22.01 12.75
CA LEU A 166 8.14 -21.37 11.63
C LEU A 166 7.25 -20.43 10.81
N PHE A 167 5.93 -20.55 10.92
CA PHE A 167 5.00 -19.89 10.00
C PHE A 167 3.94 -19.09 10.74
N ASN A 168 3.63 -17.92 10.20
CA ASN A 168 2.42 -17.17 10.47
C ASN A 168 1.77 -16.83 9.13
N VAL A 169 0.98 -17.77 8.61
CA VAL A 169 0.35 -17.65 7.28
C VAL A 169 -1.14 -17.91 7.36
N SER A 170 -1.92 -17.25 6.52
CA SER A 170 -3.37 -17.48 6.45
C SER A 170 -3.96 -17.02 5.12
N ILE A 171 -5.05 -17.66 4.71
CA ILE A 171 -5.88 -17.21 3.58
C ILE A 171 -6.74 -16.04 4.03
N THR A 172 -6.81 -14.95 3.26
CA THR A 172 -7.63 -13.79 3.63
C THR A 172 -9.07 -13.89 3.12
N ASN A 173 -9.26 -14.49 1.95
CA ASN A 173 -10.57 -14.67 1.35
C ASN A 173 -10.55 -15.89 0.42
N PHE A 174 -11.67 -16.61 0.40
CA PHE A 174 -11.91 -17.76 -0.47
C PHE A 174 -12.81 -17.35 -1.63
N PHE A 175 -12.25 -17.29 -2.83
CA PHE A 175 -12.97 -17.00 -4.06
C PHE A 175 -12.93 -18.17 -5.05
N PHE A 176 -11.78 -18.83 -5.17
CA PHE A 176 -11.53 -19.87 -6.18
C PHE A 176 -11.80 -21.29 -5.65
N PHE A 177 -11.61 -21.54 -4.35
CA PHE A 177 -11.74 -22.83 -3.68
C PHE A 177 -12.72 -22.74 -2.50
N LYS A 178 -13.93 -22.24 -2.77
CA LYS A 178 -14.98 -22.08 -1.75
C LYS A 178 -15.37 -23.40 -1.08
N ASP A 179 -15.30 -24.51 -1.81
CA ASP A 179 -15.56 -25.86 -1.30
C ASP A 179 -14.49 -26.36 -0.32
N LYS A 180 -13.35 -25.65 -0.20
CA LYS A 180 -12.25 -26.02 0.69
C LYS A 180 -12.15 -25.15 1.95
N ILE A 181 -13.13 -24.28 2.20
CA ILE A 181 -13.16 -23.40 3.38
C ILE A 181 -13.07 -24.21 4.68
N ASP A 182 -13.80 -25.32 4.77
CA ASP A 182 -13.79 -26.16 5.98
C ASP A 182 -12.40 -26.75 6.28
N LYS A 183 -11.62 -27.04 5.23
CA LYS A 183 -10.26 -27.56 5.37
C LYS A 183 -9.25 -26.44 5.64
N TYR A 184 -9.25 -25.37 4.87
CA TYR A 184 -8.15 -24.38 4.86
C TYR A 184 -8.47 -23.05 5.56
N GLY A 185 -9.72 -22.85 5.94
CA GLY A 185 -10.19 -21.67 6.64
C GLY A 185 -10.14 -21.80 8.17
N PRO A 186 -10.86 -20.92 8.88
CA PRO A 186 -11.54 -19.73 8.32
C PRO A 186 -10.53 -18.71 7.78
N GLY A 187 -10.96 -17.89 6.82
CA GLY A 187 -10.12 -16.79 6.33
C GLY A 187 -9.86 -15.75 7.43
N GLN A 188 -8.70 -15.09 7.40
CA GLN A 188 -8.39 -14.00 8.33
C GLN A 188 -8.52 -12.62 7.69
N SER A 189 -8.74 -11.61 8.54
CA SER A 189 -8.78 -10.21 8.11
C SER A 189 -7.49 -9.80 7.40
N HIS A 190 -7.61 -8.82 6.51
CA HIS A 190 -6.46 -8.19 5.88
C HIS A 190 -5.56 -7.55 6.94
N VAL A 191 -4.25 -7.62 6.71
CA VAL A 191 -3.20 -7.01 7.52
C VAL A 191 -2.58 -5.90 6.67
N SER A 192 -2.28 -4.74 7.29
CA SER A 192 -1.56 -3.65 6.61
C SER A 192 -0.28 -4.20 5.99
N PHE A 193 0.06 -3.76 4.78
CA PHE A 193 1.26 -4.28 4.12
C PHE A 193 2.54 -3.91 4.87
N PHE A 194 2.56 -2.77 5.59
CA PHE A 194 3.70 -2.37 6.42
C PHE A 194 3.96 -3.33 7.59
N ASP A 195 2.89 -3.93 8.14
CA ASP A 195 2.99 -4.90 9.23
C ASP A 195 3.63 -6.23 8.80
N PHE A 196 3.72 -6.51 7.50
CA PHE A 196 4.43 -7.69 7.00
C PHE A 196 5.90 -7.64 7.44
N PHE A 197 6.51 -6.44 7.44
CA PHE A 197 7.92 -6.24 7.75
C PHE A 197 8.26 -6.33 9.24
N LYS A 198 7.28 -6.67 10.09
CA LYS A 198 7.54 -7.10 11.48
C LYS A 198 8.16 -8.50 11.54
N TYR A 199 8.13 -9.25 10.44
CA TYR A 199 8.62 -10.62 10.33
C TYR A 199 9.85 -10.69 9.43
N LYS A 200 10.84 -11.53 9.78
CA LYS A 200 12.09 -11.66 9.02
C LYS A 200 11.87 -12.24 7.62
N TYR A 201 10.90 -13.13 7.44
CA TYR A 201 10.77 -13.96 6.25
C TYR A 201 9.45 -13.70 5.54
N GLN A 202 9.49 -13.37 4.25
CA GLN A 202 8.31 -13.13 3.40
C GLN A 202 8.26 -14.13 2.26
N LEU A 203 7.07 -14.65 1.94
CA LEU A 203 6.89 -15.53 0.78
C LEU A 203 6.22 -14.81 -0.39
N ASN A 204 6.88 -14.82 -1.53
CA ASN A 204 6.33 -14.42 -2.80
C ASN A 204 5.87 -15.65 -3.59
N ILE A 205 4.59 -16.01 -3.41
CA ILE A 205 3.91 -17.11 -4.10
C ILE A 205 2.89 -16.56 -5.11
N ASP A 206 2.94 -17.09 -6.32
CA ASP A 206 2.10 -16.60 -7.41
C ASP A 206 0.61 -16.94 -7.20
N GLY A 207 -0.25 -16.24 -7.92
CA GLY A 207 -1.69 -16.45 -7.90
C GLY A 207 -2.19 -16.96 -9.24
N THR A 208 -3.21 -16.30 -9.79
CA THR A 208 -3.62 -16.50 -11.18
C THR A 208 -2.50 -16.12 -12.16
N VAL A 209 -1.71 -15.10 -11.80
CA VAL A 209 -0.55 -14.58 -12.52
C VAL A 209 0.57 -14.24 -11.54
N ALA A 210 1.65 -13.61 -12.03
CA ALA A 210 2.69 -13.01 -11.18
C ALA A 210 2.06 -12.07 -10.15
N THR A 211 2.65 -12.01 -8.97
CA THR A 211 2.05 -11.31 -7.83
C THR A 211 2.54 -9.87 -7.73
N TYR A 212 1.61 -8.92 -7.81
CA TYR A 212 1.88 -7.48 -7.76
C TYR A 212 2.58 -6.99 -6.49
N ARG A 213 2.65 -7.82 -5.45
CA ARG A 213 3.36 -7.46 -4.21
C ARG A 213 4.86 -7.64 -4.26
N PHE A 214 5.40 -8.38 -5.23
CA PHE A 214 6.82 -8.68 -5.27
C PHE A 214 7.74 -7.44 -5.27
N PRO A 215 7.49 -6.37 -6.07
CA PRO A 215 8.34 -5.17 -6.00
C PRO A 215 8.33 -4.53 -4.61
N TYR A 216 7.19 -4.55 -3.92
CA TYR A 216 7.05 -4.02 -2.57
C TYR A 216 7.71 -4.91 -1.50
N LEU A 217 7.70 -6.23 -1.67
CA LEU A 217 8.45 -7.14 -0.80
C LEU A 217 9.96 -6.92 -0.94
N LEU A 218 10.45 -6.73 -2.16
CA LEU A 218 11.86 -6.39 -2.42
C LEU A 218 12.23 -5.03 -1.82
N ALA A 219 11.33 -4.05 -1.88
CA ALA A 219 11.52 -2.72 -1.29
C ALA A 219 11.53 -2.70 0.25
N GLY A 220 11.03 -3.77 0.88
CA GLY A 220 11.06 -3.92 2.33
C GLY A 220 12.44 -4.25 2.89
N ASP A 221 12.48 -4.61 4.17
CA ASP A 221 13.69 -5.02 4.89
C ASP A 221 13.60 -6.43 5.47
N SER A 222 12.80 -7.28 4.83
CA SER A 222 12.66 -8.70 5.15
C SER A 222 13.27 -9.56 4.04
N LEU A 223 13.73 -10.76 4.38
CA LEU A 223 14.21 -11.73 3.41
C LEU A 223 13.04 -12.31 2.61
N VAL A 224 13.12 -12.23 1.28
CA VAL A 224 12.07 -12.71 0.38
C VAL A 224 12.42 -14.09 -0.14
N PHE A 225 11.51 -15.04 0.07
CA PHE A 225 11.48 -16.34 -0.57
C PHE A 225 10.61 -16.25 -1.81
N LYS A 226 11.13 -16.61 -2.99
CA LYS A 226 10.41 -16.50 -4.26
C LYS A 226 10.16 -17.89 -4.83
N GLN A 227 8.89 -18.24 -4.99
CA GLN A 227 8.47 -19.46 -5.67
C GLN A 227 8.93 -19.41 -7.14
N GLU A 228 9.56 -20.50 -7.59
CA GLU A 228 9.83 -20.77 -8.99
C GLU A 228 8.52 -20.90 -9.76
N SER A 229 8.36 -20.09 -10.79
CA SER A 229 7.17 -20.12 -11.62
C SER A 229 7.45 -19.60 -13.01
N LYS A 230 6.56 -19.97 -13.95
CA LYS A 230 6.58 -19.48 -15.33
C LYS A 230 6.13 -18.02 -15.47
N TYR A 231 5.50 -17.44 -14.44
CA TYR A 231 5.05 -16.06 -14.48
C TYR A 231 6.20 -15.11 -14.17
N TYR A 232 6.27 -14.04 -14.93
CA TYR A 232 7.27 -13.01 -14.79
C TYR A 232 6.65 -11.62 -14.97
N GLU A 233 7.28 -10.63 -14.38
CA GLU A 233 7.07 -9.22 -14.69
C GLU A 233 8.32 -8.66 -15.37
N PHE A 234 8.23 -7.45 -15.94
CA PHE A 234 9.28 -6.89 -16.78
C PHE A 234 10.66 -6.77 -16.10
N PHE A 235 10.69 -6.62 -14.78
CA PHE A 235 11.92 -6.47 -13.97
C PHE A 235 12.50 -7.80 -13.45
N TYR A 236 11.78 -8.93 -13.59
CA TYR A 236 12.21 -10.20 -13.00
C TYR A 236 13.53 -10.70 -13.59
N LYS A 237 13.78 -10.41 -14.87
CA LYS A 237 14.99 -10.79 -15.59
C LYS A 237 16.27 -10.16 -15.02
N ASP A 238 16.12 -9.04 -14.32
CA ASP A 238 17.23 -8.28 -13.74
C ASP A 238 17.48 -8.71 -12.28
N LEU A 239 16.69 -9.65 -11.76
CA LEU A 239 16.86 -10.21 -10.42
C LEU A 239 17.71 -11.49 -10.43
N THR A 240 18.65 -11.57 -9.50
CA THR A 240 19.53 -12.72 -9.32
C THR A 240 19.16 -13.51 -8.07
N SER A 241 18.94 -14.82 -8.24
CA SER A 241 18.71 -15.77 -7.16
C SER A 241 19.93 -15.85 -6.22
N GLY A 242 19.70 -15.87 -4.91
CA GLY A 242 20.76 -15.86 -3.89
C GLY A 242 21.38 -14.48 -3.65
N LEU A 243 21.07 -13.48 -4.49
CA LEU A 243 21.47 -12.09 -4.30
C LEU A 243 20.29 -11.22 -3.85
N HIS A 244 19.17 -11.28 -4.57
CA HIS A 244 17.98 -10.46 -4.28
C HIS A 244 16.84 -11.24 -3.59
N TYR A 245 16.86 -12.57 -3.63
CA TYR A 245 15.85 -13.42 -3.02
C TYR A 245 16.37 -14.85 -2.86
N VAL A 246 15.70 -15.65 -2.02
CA VAL A 246 15.94 -17.09 -1.90
C VAL A 246 14.94 -17.85 -2.79
N PRO A 247 15.37 -18.66 -3.76
CA PRO A 247 14.47 -19.44 -4.60
C PRO A 247 13.84 -20.58 -3.79
N VAL A 248 12.59 -20.88 -4.09
CA VAL A 248 11.83 -22.01 -3.53
C VAL A 248 11.20 -22.76 -4.68
N LYS A 249 11.21 -24.09 -4.64
CA LYS A 249 10.61 -24.94 -5.69
C LYS A 249 9.15 -24.58 -5.92
N SER A 250 8.70 -24.82 -7.15
CA SER A 250 7.32 -24.53 -7.56
C SER A 250 6.25 -25.18 -6.68
N ASP A 251 6.52 -26.34 -6.08
CA ASP A 251 5.61 -27.09 -5.20
C ASP A 251 5.81 -26.79 -3.69
N LEU A 252 6.71 -25.85 -3.35
CA LEU A 252 7.10 -25.48 -1.99
C LEU A 252 7.75 -26.61 -1.17
N SER A 253 8.16 -27.71 -1.81
CA SER A 253 8.70 -28.91 -1.14
C SER A 253 9.95 -28.63 -0.30
N ASP A 254 10.75 -27.63 -0.68
CA ASP A 254 11.97 -27.20 0.01
C ASP A 254 11.79 -25.96 0.90
N LEU A 255 10.57 -25.41 1.02
CA LEU A 255 10.32 -24.16 1.74
C LEU A 255 10.76 -24.23 3.22
N VAL A 256 10.48 -25.35 3.89
CA VAL A 256 10.85 -25.54 5.30
C VAL A 256 12.36 -25.58 5.46
N GLU A 257 13.07 -26.30 4.59
CA GLU A 257 14.54 -26.36 4.57
C GLU A 257 15.15 -24.97 4.35
N LYS A 258 14.62 -24.21 3.39
CA LYS A 258 15.09 -22.86 3.08
C LYS A 258 14.90 -21.87 4.25
N ILE A 259 13.79 -21.99 5.00
CA ILE A 259 13.58 -21.18 6.20
C ILE A 259 14.57 -21.56 7.29
N GLN A 260 14.83 -22.86 7.50
CA GLN A 260 15.81 -23.30 8.50
C GLN A 260 17.21 -22.83 8.16
N TRP A 261 17.61 -22.96 6.89
CA TRP A 261 18.87 -22.40 6.39
C TRP A 261 18.99 -20.90 6.71
N ALA A 262 17.93 -20.12 6.46
CA ALA A 262 17.92 -18.68 6.72
C ALA A 262 17.98 -18.32 8.22
N LYS A 263 17.53 -19.20 9.11
CA LYS A 263 17.71 -19.04 10.56
C LYS A 263 19.14 -19.30 11.00
N GLU A 264 19.76 -20.33 10.42
CA GLU A 264 21.15 -20.71 10.70
C GLU A 264 22.17 -19.73 10.10
N HIS A 265 21.79 -19.05 9.01
CA HIS A 265 22.61 -18.10 8.26
C HIS A 265 21.98 -16.69 8.28
N ASP A 266 21.64 -16.20 9.47
CA ASP A 266 20.88 -14.94 9.64
C ASP A 266 21.57 -13.73 8.99
N GLU A 267 22.91 -13.65 9.09
CA GLU A 267 23.69 -12.58 8.46
C GLU A 267 23.60 -12.61 6.93
N ASP A 268 23.60 -13.79 6.32
CA ASP A 268 23.48 -13.93 4.87
C ASP A 268 22.05 -13.60 4.42
N GLY A 269 21.04 -13.99 5.22
CA GLY A 269 19.67 -13.55 5.03
C GLY A 269 19.53 -12.02 5.04
N LEU A 270 20.18 -11.34 5.99
CA LEU A 270 20.20 -9.88 6.05
C LEU A 270 20.91 -9.26 4.85
N LYS A 271 22.02 -9.82 4.38
CA LYS A 271 22.73 -9.35 3.17
C LYS A 271 21.84 -9.44 1.93
N ILE A 272 21.12 -10.55 1.75
CA ILE A 272 20.17 -10.74 0.65
C ILE A 272 19.03 -9.72 0.73
N ALA A 273 18.44 -9.54 1.92
CA ALA A 273 17.37 -8.56 2.12
C ALA A 273 17.83 -7.12 1.81
N LYS A 274 19.03 -6.74 2.24
CA LYS A 274 19.63 -5.42 1.92
C LYS A 274 19.87 -5.25 0.43
N SER A 275 20.38 -6.29 -0.25
CA SER A 275 20.62 -6.26 -1.69
C SER A 275 19.31 -6.15 -2.48
N ALA A 276 18.27 -6.88 -2.07
CA ALA A 276 16.92 -6.75 -2.64
C ALA A 276 16.37 -5.33 -2.53
N ARG A 277 16.50 -4.73 -1.33
CA ARG A 277 16.06 -3.36 -1.05
C ARG A 277 16.82 -2.34 -1.88
N GLN A 278 18.12 -2.55 -2.05
CA GLN A 278 18.95 -1.71 -2.89
C GLN A 278 18.53 -1.81 -4.37
N PHE A 279 18.31 -3.02 -4.89
CA PHE A 279 17.81 -3.22 -6.24
C PHE A 279 16.49 -2.46 -6.47
N ALA A 280 15.55 -2.52 -5.53
CA ALA A 280 14.27 -1.82 -5.62
C ALA A 280 14.44 -0.28 -5.62
N ARG A 281 15.37 0.27 -4.84
CA ARG A 281 15.71 1.70 -4.86
C ARG A 281 16.31 2.15 -6.18
N ASP A 282 17.13 1.30 -6.78
CA ASP A 282 17.89 1.68 -7.96
C ASP A 282 17.09 1.50 -9.24
N ASN A 283 16.08 0.62 -9.24
CA ASN A 283 15.43 0.16 -10.47
C ASN A 283 13.89 0.14 -10.44
N LEU A 284 13.25 0.28 -9.27
CA LEU A 284 11.79 0.10 -9.10
C LEU A 284 11.10 1.30 -8.44
N LEU A 285 11.70 2.49 -8.51
CA LEU A 285 11.02 3.73 -8.11
C LEU A 285 10.01 4.15 -9.19
N PRO A 286 9.00 4.98 -8.85
CA PRO A 286 8.01 5.44 -9.82
C PRO A 286 8.61 6.01 -11.12
N ARG A 287 9.73 6.73 -11.02
CA ARG A 287 10.47 7.26 -12.18
C ARG A 287 10.96 6.15 -13.12
N ASP A 288 11.41 5.03 -12.57
CA ASP A 288 12.00 3.93 -13.33
C ASP A 288 10.89 3.15 -14.06
N ILE A 289 9.75 2.97 -13.39
CA ILE A 289 8.54 2.39 -14.00
C ILE A 289 8.05 3.25 -15.17
N LEU A 290 7.95 4.56 -14.98
CA LEU A 290 7.53 5.49 -16.04
C LEU A 290 8.55 5.54 -17.20
N CYS A 291 9.85 5.50 -16.88
CA CYS A 291 10.92 5.43 -17.88
C CYS A 291 10.81 4.15 -18.72
N TYR A 292 10.57 3.01 -18.08
CA TYR A 292 10.34 1.73 -18.76
C TYR A 292 9.16 1.82 -19.72
N TYR A 293 7.99 2.29 -19.28
CA TYR A 293 6.83 2.41 -20.15
C TYR A 293 7.04 3.38 -21.31
N THR A 294 7.67 4.54 -21.04
CA THR A 294 7.98 5.52 -22.08
C THR A 294 8.90 4.92 -23.14
N THR A 295 9.96 4.23 -22.72
CA THR A 295 10.89 3.54 -23.61
C THR A 295 10.21 2.41 -24.36
N LEU A 296 9.39 1.60 -23.69
CA LEU A 296 8.62 0.50 -24.28
C LEU A 296 7.72 1.01 -25.41
N PHE A 297 6.91 2.05 -25.14
CA PHE A 297 6.00 2.60 -26.14
C PHE A 297 6.75 3.30 -27.28
N HIS A 298 7.87 3.97 -26.97
CA HIS A 298 8.73 4.56 -27.99
C HIS A 298 9.30 3.48 -28.93
N GLU A 299 9.87 2.40 -28.39
CA GLU A 299 10.40 1.29 -29.16
C GLU A 299 9.31 0.53 -29.93
N TRP A 300 8.14 0.35 -29.32
CA TRP A 300 6.97 -0.22 -29.98
C TRP A 300 6.54 0.62 -31.19
N SER A 301 6.52 1.95 -31.05
CA SER A 301 6.09 2.86 -32.12
C SER A 301 6.93 2.73 -33.39
N LYS A 302 8.25 2.47 -33.25
CA LYS A 302 9.18 2.24 -34.37
C LYS A 302 8.87 0.97 -35.18
N ARG A 303 8.12 0.04 -34.61
CA ARG A 303 7.81 -1.28 -35.22
C ARG A 303 6.44 -1.30 -35.89
N LEU A 304 5.65 -0.23 -35.78
CA LEU A 304 4.36 -0.09 -36.44
C LEU A 304 4.56 0.00 -37.96
N LYS A 305 3.98 -0.95 -38.70
CA LYS A 305 4.04 -0.96 -40.18
C LYS A 305 2.93 -0.13 -40.82
N SER A 306 1.79 0.00 -40.15
CA SER A 306 0.61 0.71 -40.63
C SER A 306 0.45 2.06 -39.94
N LYS A 307 -0.19 3.02 -40.63
CA LYS A 307 -0.59 4.29 -40.02
C LYS A 307 -1.71 4.04 -39.01
N VAL A 308 -1.56 4.62 -37.82
CA VAL A 308 -2.59 4.60 -36.78
C VAL A 308 -3.81 5.40 -37.26
N LYS A 309 -5.00 4.81 -37.15
CA LYS A 309 -6.28 5.47 -37.43
C LYS A 309 -7.13 5.46 -36.16
N VAL A 310 -7.60 6.63 -35.75
CA VAL A 310 -8.56 6.76 -34.63
C VAL A 310 -9.92 6.29 -35.14
N LEU A 311 -10.56 5.37 -34.41
CA LEU A 311 -11.89 4.86 -34.76
C LEU A 311 -12.97 5.77 -34.16
N ASN A 312 -14.12 5.89 -34.83
CA ASN A 312 -15.21 6.78 -34.44
C ASN A 312 -15.84 6.46 -33.06
N ASN A 313 -15.59 5.27 -32.53
CA ASN A 313 -16.08 4.81 -31.23
C ASN A 313 -15.01 4.90 -30.11
N MET A 314 -13.85 5.48 -30.40
CA MET A 314 -12.83 5.76 -29.38
C MET A 314 -13.14 7.08 -28.68
N GLU A 315 -13.05 7.07 -27.36
CA GLU A 315 -13.14 8.27 -26.52
C GLU A 315 -11.74 8.86 -26.31
N GLU A 316 -11.60 10.17 -26.44
CA GLU A 316 -10.35 10.86 -26.14
C GLU A 316 -10.12 10.89 -24.62
N VAL A 317 -8.95 10.40 -24.18
CA VAL A 317 -8.51 10.54 -22.79
C VAL A 317 -7.74 11.87 -22.67
N PRO A 318 -8.32 12.90 -22.03
CA PRO A 318 -7.70 14.22 -21.98
C PRO A 318 -6.38 14.16 -21.21
N GLN A 319 -5.32 14.73 -21.80
CA GLN A 319 -4.04 14.89 -21.11
C GLN A 319 -4.16 16.02 -20.08
N PRO A 320 -3.72 15.82 -18.84
CA PRO A 320 -3.67 16.89 -17.86
C PRO A 320 -2.78 18.04 -18.36
N SER A 321 -3.21 19.29 -18.17
CA SER A 321 -2.46 20.50 -18.58
C SER A 321 -1.31 20.80 -17.62
N HIS A 322 -0.37 19.86 -17.47
CA HIS A 322 0.81 20.03 -16.63
C HIS A 322 2.04 20.10 -17.53
N SER A 323 2.78 21.22 -17.43
CA SER A 323 4.05 21.38 -18.11
C SER A 323 5.14 20.62 -17.33
N CYS A 324 5.35 19.35 -17.64
CA CYS A 324 6.57 18.66 -17.22
C CYS A 324 7.70 19.08 -18.18
N GLN A 325 8.59 19.97 -17.73
CA GLN A 325 9.86 20.21 -18.42
C GLN A 325 10.78 19.01 -18.13
N CYS A 326 10.70 17.97 -18.95
CA CYS A 326 11.68 16.89 -18.93
C CYS A 326 13.01 17.45 -19.47
N HIS A 327 13.87 17.93 -18.58
CA HIS A 327 15.24 18.27 -18.94
C HIS A 327 15.99 16.97 -19.26
N LEU A 328 16.15 16.69 -20.56
CA LEU A 328 17.16 15.76 -21.08
C LEU A 328 18.54 16.41 -20.95
N SER A 329 18.97 16.72 -19.74
CA SER A 329 20.35 17.15 -19.49
C SER A 329 21.17 15.92 -19.14
N ASN A 330 22.09 15.58 -20.05
CA ASN A 330 23.23 14.69 -19.92
C ASN A 330 23.36 13.91 -18.60
N LEU A 331 23.39 12.58 -18.75
CA LEU A 331 23.94 11.61 -17.81
C LEU A 331 25.27 12.10 -17.20
N ASN A 332 25.17 12.78 -16.06
CA ASN A 332 26.23 12.92 -15.08
C ASN A 332 25.51 12.93 -13.73
N LEU A 333 25.22 11.72 -13.24
CA LEU A 333 24.90 11.47 -11.85
C LEU A 333 26.00 12.05 -10.97
N LYS A 334 25.71 13.11 -10.20
CA LYS A 334 26.39 13.40 -8.93
C LYS A 334 25.48 14.12 -7.93
N ASP A 335 25.49 13.50 -6.76
CA ASP A 335 25.29 13.94 -5.38
C ASP A 335 23.93 14.54 -4.95
N GLU A 336 23.19 13.67 -4.24
CA GLU A 336 22.18 14.02 -3.25
C GLU A 336 22.86 14.70 -2.05
N LEU A 337 22.26 15.78 -1.57
CA LEU A 337 22.45 16.29 -0.20
C LEU A 337 21.44 15.64 0.72
#